data_AF-A0A7Y4JVC4-F1
#
_entry.id   AF-A0A7Y4JVC4-F1
#
_cell.length_a   1.000
_cell.length_b   1.000
_cell.length_c   1.000
_cell.angle_alpha   90.00
_cell.angle_beta   90.00
_cell.angle_gamma   90.00
#
_symmetry.space_group_name_H-M   'P 1'
#
loop_
_entity.id
_entity.type
_entity.pdbx_description
1 polymer ?
#
loop_
_entity_poly.entity_id
_entity_poly.type
_entity_poly.pdbx_seq_one_letter_code
_entity_poly.pdbx_strand_id
1 'polypeptide(L)'
;MTAFVPDAARLSPEALVAALRELEPRTAAVLVRRLVERRPLAECAAWYGISSDAFSVLLLRAAEALARQLELPARSPGSQEEATAWERMLAMAVEKDTAPVPVALAPVAWLCRRMHELGPEVEAGLARAAEADANSPGRAREEWLRKLAVAALLALTAWLYWSRPPEPEPRPERHMRSPERR
;
A
#
# COMPACT_ATOMS: atom_id res chain seq x y z
N MET A 1 4.48 39.05 -7.35
CA MET A 1 4.15 37.65 -7.62
C MET A 1 5.44 36.86 -7.57
N THR A 2 5.76 36.28 -6.41
CA THR A 2 6.96 35.45 -6.25
C THR A 2 6.69 34.09 -6.88
N ALA A 3 7.47 33.74 -7.89
CA ALA A 3 7.48 32.39 -8.44
C ALA A 3 7.83 31.43 -7.31
N PHE A 4 6.97 30.44 -7.06
CA PHE A 4 7.27 29.35 -6.14
C PHE A 4 8.42 28.56 -6.76
N VAL A 5 9.65 28.76 -6.25
CA VAL A 5 10.81 27.93 -6.55
C VAL A 5 11.00 27.01 -5.34
N PRO A 6 10.43 25.80 -5.36
CA PRO A 6 10.63 24.83 -4.29
C PRO A 6 12.10 24.46 -4.17
N ASP A 7 12.54 24.23 -2.94
CA ASP A 7 13.89 23.80 -2.62
C ASP A 7 14.18 22.43 -3.25
N ALA A 8 15.06 22.41 -4.25
CA ALA A 8 15.38 21.22 -5.04
C ALA A 8 15.90 20.05 -4.17
N ALA A 9 16.48 20.35 -3.00
CA ALA A 9 16.99 19.34 -2.07
C ALA A 9 15.89 18.50 -1.42
N ARG A 10 14.68 19.06 -1.22
CA ARG A 10 13.55 18.34 -0.60
C ARG A 10 12.94 17.26 -1.51
N LEU A 11 13.34 17.22 -2.78
CA LEU A 11 12.76 16.37 -3.81
C LEU A 11 13.82 15.59 -4.58
N SER A 12 14.89 15.22 -3.88
CA SER A 12 15.76 14.15 -4.34
C SER A 12 14.95 12.83 -4.42
N PRO A 13 15.36 11.89 -5.28
CA PRO A 13 14.74 10.56 -5.35
C PRO A 13 14.69 9.86 -3.97
N GLU A 14 15.72 10.02 -3.14
CA GLU A 14 15.79 9.43 -1.80
C GLU A 14 14.73 10.02 -0.87
N ALA A 15 14.53 11.35 -0.90
CA ALA A 15 13.51 12.02 -0.09
C ALA A 15 12.11 11.57 -0.52
N LEU A 16 11.86 11.42 -1.82
CA LEU A 16 10.60 10.89 -2.36
C LEU A 16 10.35 9.44 -1.93
N VAL A 17 11.38 8.59 -2.00
CA VAL A 17 11.28 7.18 -1.56
C VAL A 17 10.98 7.11 -0.07
N ALA A 18 11.68 7.89 0.76
CA ALA A 18 11.42 7.93 2.20
C ALA A 18 9.99 8.40 2.49
N ALA A 19 9.55 9.50 1.88
CA ALA A 19 8.20 10.02 2.08
C ALA A 19 7.12 9.04 1.62
N LEU A 20 7.31 8.34 0.49
CA LEU A 20 6.37 7.32 0.01
C LEU A 20 6.25 6.13 0.96
N ARG A 21 7.35 5.74 1.64
CA ARG A 21 7.35 4.64 2.60
C ARG A 21 6.65 4.98 3.91
N GLU A 22 6.65 6.25 4.30
CA GLU A 22 5.96 6.75 5.49
C GLU A 22 4.45 7.00 5.27
N LEU A 23 4.01 7.07 4.01
CA LEU A 23 2.60 7.20 3.69
C LEU A 23 1.82 5.90 3.93
N GLU A 24 0.51 6.03 4.11
CA GLU A 24 -0.39 4.88 4.13
C GLU A 24 -0.21 4.05 2.83
N PRO A 25 -0.08 2.71 2.92
CA PRO A 25 0.25 1.86 1.77
C PRO A 25 -0.65 2.07 0.55
N ARG A 26 -1.96 2.25 0.76
CA ARG A 26 -2.90 2.49 -0.34
C ARG A 26 -2.67 3.84 -1.01
N THR A 27 -2.40 4.87 -0.22
CA THR A 27 -2.10 6.22 -0.69
C THR A 27 -0.81 6.24 -1.50
N ALA A 28 0.26 5.60 -1.01
CA ALA A 28 1.51 5.45 -1.73
C ALA A 28 1.33 4.67 -3.05
N ALA A 29 0.58 3.57 -3.03
CA ALA A 29 0.34 2.74 -4.22
C ALA A 29 -0.36 3.51 -5.36
N VAL A 30 -1.31 4.40 -5.03
CA VAL A 30 -1.98 5.25 -6.03
C VAL A 30 -0.96 6.15 -6.74
N LEU A 31 -0.06 6.78 -5.97
CA LEU A 31 0.97 7.66 -6.51
C LEU A 31 2.00 6.89 -7.33
N VAL A 32 2.47 5.75 -6.84
CA VAL A 32 3.44 4.90 -7.55
C VAL A 32 2.86 4.46 -8.89
N ARG A 33 1.67 3.87 -8.90
CA ARG A 33 1.08 3.35 -10.14
C ARG A 33 0.86 4.44 -11.19
N ARG A 34 0.38 5.61 -10.75
CA ARG A 34 0.05 6.70 -11.67
C ARG A 34 1.26 7.50 -12.11
N LEU A 35 2.16 7.86 -11.18
CA LEU A 35 3.23 8.82 -11.41
C LEU A 35 4.56 8.13 -11.70
N VAL A 36 4.87 7.03 -10.99
CA VAL A 36 6.15 6.31 -11.12
C VAL A 36 6.09 5.30 -12.26
N GLU A 37 5.10 4.39 -12.24
CA GLU A 37 4.88 3.41 -13.33
C GLU A 37 4.25 4.05 -14.58
N ARG A 38 3.83 5.31 -14.48
CA ARG A 38 3.25 6.11 -15.58
C ARG A 38 2.04 5.46 -16.25
N ARG A 39 1.25 4.69 -15.49
CA ARG A 39 0.05 4.04 -16.02
C ARG A 39 -1.01 5.07 -16.41
N PRO A 40 -1.76 4.85 -17.50
CA PRO A 40 -2.82 5.75 -17.91
C PRO A 40 -3.95 5.75 -16.88
N LEU A 41 -4.62 6.89 -16.73
CA LEU A 41 -5.63 7.09 -15.70
C LEU A 41 -6.76 6.05 -15.74
N ALA A 42 -7.21 5.67 -16.94
CA ALA A 42 -8.25 4.66 -17.13
C ALA A 42 -7.82 3.26 -16.65
N GLU A 43 -6.56 2.87 -16.88
CA GLU A 43 -6.02 1.58 -16.43
C GLU A 43 -5.87 1.56 -14.90
N CYS A 44 -5.41 2.66 -14.30
CA CYS A 44 -5.38 2.80 -12.86
C CYS A 44 -6.78 2.65 -12.27
N ALA A 45 -7.76 3.41 -12.77
CA ALA A 45 -9.14 3.37 -12.27
C ALA A 45 -9.74 1.95 -12.37
N ALA A 46 -9.53 1.27 -13.50
CA ALA A 46 -9.96 -0.11 -13.71
C ALA A 46 -9.30 -1.09 -12.72
N TRP A 47 -8.01 -0.92 -12.42
CA TRP A 47 -7.32 -1.76 -11.44
C TRP A 47 -7.91 -1.65 -10.03
N TYR A 48 -8.33 -0.44 -9.64
CA TYR A 48 -9.00 -0.21 -8.36
C TYR A 48 -10.51 -0.54 -8.38
N GLY A 49 -11.08 -0.89 -9.54
CA GLY A 49 -12.51 -1.17 -9.69
C GLY A 49 -13.40 0.07 -9.50
N ILE A 50 -12.90 1.26 -9.85
CA ILE A 50 -13.60 2.55 -9.67
C ILE A 50 -13.66 3.36 -10.97
N SER A 51 -14.45 4.43 -10.97
CA SER A 51 -14.49 5.38 -12.08
C SER A 51 -13.22 6.22 -12.17
N SER A 52 -12.92 6.72 -13.38
CA SER A 52 -11.81 7.65 -13.62
C SER A 52 -11.89 8.92 -12.78
N ASP A 53 -13.10 9.44 -12.55
CA ASP A 53 -13.32 10.61 -11.69
C ASP A 53 -13.00 10.28 -10.22
N ALA A 54 -13.50 9.14 -9.72
CA ALA A 54 -13.18 8.69 -8.36
C ALA A 54 -11.67 8.43 -8.18
N PHE A 55 -10.99 7.93 -9.20
CA PHE A 55 -9.53 7.79 -9.17
C PHE A 55 -8.83 9.16 -9.13
N SER A 56 -9.33 10.16 -9.85
CA SER A 56 -8.78 11.52 -9.83
C SER A 56 -8.90 12.18 -8.44
N VAL A 57 -10.01 11.94 -7.75
CA VAL A 57 -10.20 12.33 -6.34
C VAL A 57 -9.14 11.68 -5.44
N LEU A 58 -8.93 10.36 -5.59
CA LEU A 58 -7.93 9.63 -4.81
C LEU A 58 -6.51 10.14 -5.10
N LEU A 59 -6.20 10.40 -6.37
CA LEU A 59 -4.91 10.93 -6.79
C LEU A 59 -4.64 12.29 -6.18
N LEU A 60 -5.60 13.22 -6.21
CA LEU A 60 -5.46 14.55 -5.60
C LEU A 60 -5.19 14.43 -4.10
N ARG A 61 -6.00 13.64 -3.38
CA ARG A 61 -5.83 13.43 -1.93
C ARG A 61 -4.47 12.81 -1.59
N ALA A 62 -4.03 11.85 -2.40
CA ALA A 62 -2.74 11.22 -2.22
C ALA A 62 -1.58 12.20 -2.47
N ALA A 63 -1.69 13.02 -3.51
CA ALA A 63 -0.68 14.02 -3.84
C ALA A 63 -0.61 15.12 -2.77
N GLU A 64 -1.75 15.55 -2.20
CA GLU A 64 -1.78 16.45 -1.04
C GLU A 64 -1.14 15.82 0.20
N ALA A 65 -1.42 14.53 0.46
CA ALA A 65 -0.82 13.83 1.59
C ALA A 65 0.71 13.75 1.45
N LEU A 66 1.23 13.44 0.26
CA LEU A 66 2.66 13.45 0.00
C LEU A 66 3.24 14.87 0.11
N ALA A 67 2.57 15.88 -0.42
CA ALA A 67 3.00 17.26 -0.31
C ALA A 67 3.10 17.71 1.16
N ARG A 68 2.15 17.32 2.02
CA ARG A 68 2.23 17.55 3.47
C ARG A 68 3.39 16.80 4.12
N GLN A 69 3.63 15.55 3.73
CA GLN A 69 4.76 14.75 4.24
C GLN A 69 6.11 15.38 3.91
N LEU A 70 6.20 16.06 2.77
CA LEU A 70 7.39 16.79 2.31
C LEU A 70 7.40 18.27 2.74
N GLU A 71 6.46 18.67 3.60
CA GLU A 71 6.28 20.03 4.10
C GLU A 71 6.19 21.09 2.99
N LEU A 72 5.64 20.72 1.83
CA LEU A 72 5.36 21.68 0.77
C LEU A 72 4.14 22.53 1.16
N PRO A 73 4.08 23.81 0.77
CA PRO A 73 2.97 24.72 1.10
C PRO A 73 1.75 24.43 0.22
N ALA A 74 1.25 23.21 0.27
CA ALA A 74 0.00 22.79 -0.37
C ALA A 74 -1.18 23.14 0.52
N ARG A 75 -2.15 23.88 -0.02
CA ARG A 75 -3.45 24.13 0.61
C ARG A 75 -4.43 23.08 0.12
N SER A 76 -5.29 22.56 0.99
CA SER A 76 -6.44 21.74 0.57
C SER A 76 -7.60 22.61 0.02
N PRO A 77 -8.44 22.07 -0.88
CA PRO A 77 -9.59 22.79 -1.42
C PRO A 77 -10.56 23.21 -0.30
N GLY A 78 -11.11 24.42 -0.41
CA GLY A 78 -11.99 25.02 0.58
C GLY A 78 -13.47 24.67 0.40
N SER A 79 -13.83 24.14 -0.78
CA SER A 79 -15.18 23.67 -1.11
C SER A 79 -15.13 22.42 -1.98
N GLN A 80 -16.25 21.69 -2.05
CA GLN A 80 -16.39 20.52 -2.91
C GLN A 80 -16.30 20.86 -4.40
N GLU A 81 -16.81 22.03 -4.79
CA GLU A 81 -16.71 22.54 -6.17
C GLU A 81 -15.25 22.82 -6.53
N GLU A 82 -14.49 23.44 -5.62
CA GLU A 82 -13.06 23.67 -5.79
C GLU A 82 -12.29 22.35 -5.90
N ALA A 83 -12.61 21.37 -5.05
CA ALA A 83 -12.01 20.03 -5.12
C ALA A 83 -12.24 19.38 -6.49
N THR A 84 -13.48 19.39 -6.98
CA THR A 84 -13.85 18.82 -8.29
C THR A 84 -13.15 19.54 -9.45
N ALA A 85 -12.92 20.86 -9.33
CA ALA A 85 -12.14 21.61 -10.30
C ALA A 85 -10.66 21.21 -10.26
N TRP A 86 -10.08 21.09 -9.07
CA TRP A 86 -8.69 20.74 -8.86
C TRP A 86 -8.36 19.31 -9.32
N GLU A 87 -9.25 18.36 -9.12
CA GLU A 87 -9.10 16.99 -9.61
C GLU A 87 -8.90 16.95 -11.12
N ARG A 88 -9.76 17.68 -11.86
CA ARG A 88 -9.67 17.80 -13.32
C ARG A 88 -8.40 18.52 -13.76
N MET A 89 -8.06 19.63 -13.09
CA MET A 89 -6.85 20.40 -13.40
C MET A 89 -5.57 19.61 -13.12
N LEU A 90 -5.52 18.85 -12.03
CA LEU A 90 -4.38 17.99 -11.69
C LEU A 90 -4.24 16.85 -12.69
N ALA A 91 -5.34 16.17 -13.04
CA ALA A 91 -5.32 15.12 -14.04
C ALA A 91 -4.78 15.64 -15.39
N MET A 92 -5.23 16.83 -15.81
CA MET A 92 -4.69 17.50 -16.99
C MET A 92 -3.22 17.90 -16.85
N ALA A 93 -2.80 18.41 -15.70
CA ALA A 93 -1.44 18.86 -15.45
C ALA A 93 -0.41 17.74 -15.38
N VAL A 94 -0.84 16.52 -15.03
CA VAL A 94 0.00 15.30 -15.07
C VAL A 94 0.14 14.79 -16.51
N GLU A 95 -0.90 14.87 -17.33
CA GLU A 95 -0.86 14.44 -18.74
C GLU A 95 -0.18 15.47 -19.65
N LYS A 96 -0.34 16.76 -19.35
CA LYS A 96 0.16 17.88 -20.14
C LYS A 96 0.91 18.86 -19.25
N ASP A 97 2.23 18.85 -19.38
CA ASP A 97 3.13 19.68 -18.56
C ASP A 97 2.89 21.20 -18.73
N THR A 98 2.23 21.63 -19.82
CA THR A 98 1.92 23.05 -20.05
C THR A 98 0.53 23.47 -19.58
N ALA A 99 -0.24 22.59 -18.93
CA ALA A 99 -1.59 22.94 -18.49
C ALA A 99 -1.55 24.01 -17.37
N PRO A 100 -2.38 25.07 -17.46
CA PRO A 100 -2.45 26.09 -16.42
C PRO A 100 -3.04 25.50 -15.14
N VAL A 101 -2.39 25.76 -14.01
CA VAL A 101 -2.84 25.34 -12.68
C VAL A 101 -3.02 26.55 -11.77
N PRO A 102 -4.04 26.58 -10.89
CA PRO A 102 -4.19 27.62 -9.88
C PRO A 102 -2.97 27.68 -8.95
N VAL A 103 -2.63 28.86 -8.46
CA VAL A 103 -1.47 29.08 -7.56
C VAL A 103 -1.52 28.14 -6.33
N ALA A 104 -2.71 27.90 -5.78
CA ALA A 104 -2.88 27.01 -4.63
C ALA A 104 -2.61 25.53 -4.94
N LEU A 105 -2.79 25.09 -6.18
CA LEU A 105 -2.54 23.72 -6.64
C LEU A 105 -1.11 23.53 -7.19
N ALA A 106 -0.42 24.63 -7.51
CA ALA A 106 0.88 24.61 -8.17
C ALA A 106 1.94 23.75 -7.45
N PRO A 107 2.09 23.78 -6.10
CA PRO A 107 3.06 22.91 -5.42
C PRO A 107 2.76 21.41 -5.61
N VAL A 108 1.48 21.03 -5.60
CA VAL A 108 1.05 19.64 -5.77
C VAL A 108 1.21 19.18 -7.21
N ALA A 109 0.82 20.01 -8.18
CA ALA A 109 0.99 19.70 -9.60
C ALA A 109 2.48 19.57 -9.97
N TRP A 110 3.31 20.46 -9.44
CA TRP A 110 4.76 20.41 -9.65
C TRP A 110 5.38 19.17 -8.99
N LEU A 111 4.99 18.80 -7.77
CA LEU A 111 5.41 17.55 -7.13
C LEU A 111 5.05 16.33 -7.99
N CYS A 112 3.83 16.27 -8.53
CA CYS A 112 3.41 15.15 -9.37
C CYS A 112 4.24 15.03 -10.65
N ARG A 113 4.56 16.15 -11.28
CA ARG A 113 5.45 16.20 -12.45
C ARG A 113 6.86 15.76 -12.10
N ARG A 114 7.39 16.24 -10.97
CA ARG A 114 8.72 15.86 -10.51
C ARG A 114 8.82 14.37 -10.23
N MET A 115 7.80 13.77 -9.62
CA MET A 115 7.71 12.31 -9.45
C MET A 115 7.62 11.59 -10.79
N HIS A 116 6.88 12.14 -11.74
CA HIS A 116 6.79 11.58 -13.08
C HIS A 116 8.14 11.58 -13.79
N GLU A 117 8.89 12.70 -13.72
CA GLU A 117 10.25 12.84 -14.25
C GLU A 117 11.21 11.84 -13.61
N LEU A 118 11.25 11.78 -12.27
CA LEU A 118 12.15 10.93 -11.49
C LEU A 118 11.67 9.47 -11.36
N GLY A 119 10.61 9.09 -12.06
CA GLY A 119 9.95 7.78 -11.94
C GLY A 119 10.92 6.59 -11.86
N PRO A 120 11.82 6.39 -12.84
CA PRO A 120 12.76 5.26 -12.82
C PRO A 120 13.67 5.22 -11.58
N GLU A 121 14.11 6.38 -11.09
CA GLU A 121 14.99 6.49 -9.92
C GLU A 121 14.23 6.19 -8.62
N VAL A 122 12.99 6.66 -8.53
CA VAL A 122 12.09 6.37 -7.41
C VAL A 122 11.71 4.89 -7.40
N GLU A 123 11.41 4.29 -8.56
CA GLU A 123 11.11 2.86 -8.68
C GLU A 123 12.31 2.01 -8.23
N ALA A 124 13.51 2.30 -8.74
CA ALA A 124 14.72 1.61 -8.33
C ALA A 124 15.04 1.82 -6.83
N GLY A 125 14.74 3.00 -6.28
CA GLY A 125 14.88 3.29 -4.85
C GLY A 125 13.91 2.48 -3.99
N LEU A 126 12.64 2.37 -4.41
CA LEU A 126 11.62 1.56 -3.74
C LEU A 126 11.97 0.06 -3.78
N ALA A 127 12.46 -0.44 -4.92
CA ALA A 127 12.91 -1.83 -5.06
C ALA A 127 14.09 -2.14 -4.11
N ARG A 128 15.12 -1.28 -4.09
CA ARG A 128 16.26 -1.40 -3.15
C ARG A 128 15.82 -1.35 -1.69
N ALA A 129 14.88 -0.47 -1.36
CA ALA A 129 14.31 -0.39 -0.02
C ALA A 129 13.57 -1.68 0.38
N ALA A 130 12.79 -2.26 -0.53
CA ALA A 130 12.08 -3.52 -0.31
C ALA A 130 13.05 -4.70 -0.13
N GLU A 131 14.13 -4.76 -0.92
CA GLU A 131 15.20 -5.75 -0.77
C GLU A 131 15.93 -5.60 0.57
N ALA A 132 16.24 -4.36 0.99
CA ALA A 132 16.87 -4.10 2.27
C ALA A 132 15.98 -4.52 3.45
N ASP A 133 14.66 -4.24 3.38
CA ASP A 133 13.71 -4.68 4.40
C ASP A 133 13.60 -6.22 4.45
N ALA A 134 13.64 -6.87 3.28
CA ALA A 134 13.64 -8.34 3.17
C ALA A 134 14.88 -8.99 3.76
N ASN A 135 16.04 -8.36 3.58
CA ASN A 135 17.33 -8.84 4.08
C ASN A 135 17.63 -8.35 5.52
N SER A 136 16.67 -7.71 6.20
CA SER A 136 16.88 -7.15 7.52
C SER A 136 17.11 -8.25 8.59
N PRO A 137 18.07 -8.06 9.52
CA PRO A 137 18.36 -9.03 10.57
C PRO A 137 17.18 -9.22 11.53
N GLY A 138 16.28 -8.23 11.64
CA GLY A 138 15.05 -8.33 12.40
C GLY A 138 14.10 -9.39 11.85
N ARG A 139 13.77 -9.33 10.55
CA ARG A 139 12.96 -10.37 9.90
C ARG A 139 13.61 -11.74 9.96
N ALA A 140 14.92 -11.83 9.78
CA ALA A 140 15.63 -13.11 9.88
C ALA A 140 15.44 -13.77 11.27
N ARG A 141 15.44 -12.97 12.34
CA ARG A 141 15.14 -13.44 13.70
C ARG A 141 13.68 -13.87 13.84
N GLU A 142 12.73 -13.08 13.34
CA GLU A 142 11.31 -13.43 13.40
C GLU A 142 10.99 -14.72 12.62
N GLU A 143 11.55 -14.86 11.42
CA GLU A 143 11.44 -16.05 10.58
C GLU A 143 11.99 -17.28 11.31
N TRP A 144 13.14 -17.15 11.97
CA TRP A 144 13.75 -18.23 12.73
C TRP A 144 12.92 -18.61 13.96
N LEU A 145 12.41 -17.63 14.70
CA LEU A 145 11.49 -17.85 15.82
C LEU A 145 10.20 -18.52 15.37
N ARG A 146 9.63 -18.10 14.23
CA ARG A 146 8.45 -18.72 13.63
C ARG A 146 8.72 -20.18 13.27
N LYS A 147 9.87 -20.48 12.66
CA LYS A 147 10.28 -21.86 12.32
C LYS A 147 10.42 -22.72 13.58
N LEU A 148 11.01 -22.18 14.65
CA LEU A 148 11.11 -22.88 15.93
C LEU A 148 9.74 -23.13 16.57
N ALA A 149 8.84 -22.15 16.54
CA ALA A 149 7.49 -22.30 17.06
C ALA A 149 6.71 -23.39 16.31
N VAL A 150 6.81 -23.41 14.97
CA VAL A 150 6.20 -24.47 14.13
C VAL A 150 6.82 -25.83 14.45
N ALA A 151 8.15 -25.92 14.55
CA ALA A 151 8.82 -27.17 14.89
C ALA A 151 8.42 -27.69 16.29
N ALA A 152 8.31 -26.81 17.28
CA ALA A 152 7.84 -27.17 18.62
C ALA A 152 6.40 -27.68 18.61
N LEU A 153 5.51 -27.03 17.85
CA LEU A 153 4.12 -27.47 17.70
C LEU A 153 4.03 -28.86 17.04
N LEU A 154 4.83 -29.10 16.00
CA LEU A 154 4.93 -30.40 15.33
C LEU A 154 5.49 -31.49 16.26
N ALA A 155 6.52 -31.17 17.03
CA ALA A 155 7.08 -32.10 18.02
C ALA A 155 6.05 -32.45 19.10
N LEU A 156 5.31 -31.46 19.60
CA LEU A 156 4.33 -31.65 20.65
C LEU A 156 3.10 -32.43 20.14
N THR A 157 2.67 -32.19 18.91
CA THR A 157 1.60 -32.99 18.27
C THR A 157 2.03 -34.42 17.99
N ALA A 158 3.26 -34.65 17.51
CA ALA A 158 3.81 -35.99 17.35
C ALA A 158 3.94 -36.73 18.69
N TRP A 159 4.41 -36.03 19.72
CA TRP A 159 4.50 -36.58 21.08
C TRP A 159 3.13 -36.94 21.64
N LEU A 160 2.12 -36.07 21.50
CA LEU A 160 0.74 -36.36 21.91
C LEU A 160 0.13 -37.54 21.15
N TYR A 161 0.43 -37.66 19.86
CA TYR A 161 -0.02 -38.80 19.07
C TYR A 161 0.57 -40.12 19.58
N TRP A 162 1.87 -40.15 19.92
CA TRP A 162 2.51 -41.35 20.46
C TRP A 162 2.15 -41.66 21.92
N SER A 163 1.87 -40.63 22.72
CA SER A 163 1.51 -40.78 24.14
C SER A 163 0.01 -41.00 24.37
N ARG A 164 -0.80 -41.14 23.31
CA ARG A 164 -2.21 -41.50 23.45
C ARG A 164 -2.32 -42.88 24.12
N PRO A 165 -3.00 -42.97 25.28
CA PRO A 165 -3.32 -44.27 25.87
C PRO A 165 -4.25 -45.05 24.92
N PRO A 166 -4.17 -46.39 24.90
CA PRO A 166 -5.02 -47.21 24.05
C PRO A 166 -6.50 -46.90 24.35
N GLU A 167 -7.31 -46.79 23.28
CA GLU A 167 -8.75 -46.54 23.42
C GLU A 167 -9.36 -47.62 24.33
N PRO A 168 -10.19 -47.22 25.31
CA PRO A 168 -10.86 -48.19 26.16
C PRO A 168 -11.74 -49.09 25.30
N GLU A 169 -11.61 -50.41 25.46
CA GLU A 169 -12.38 -51.41 24.71
C GLU A 169 -13.86 -51.01 24.68
N PRO A 170 -14.51 -51.08 23.49
CA PRO A 170 -15.93 -50.76 23.39
C PRO A 170 -16.69 -51.70 24.33
N ARG A 171 -17.37 -51.13 25.33
CA ARG A 171 -18.21 -51.89 26.25
C ARG A 171 -19.17 -52.73 25.41
N PRO A 172 -19.27 -54.05 25.65
CA PRO A 172 -20.14 -54.90 24.86
C PRO A 172 -21.56 -54.36 24.96
N GLU A 173 -22.13 -53.99 23.82
CA GLU A 173 -23.53 -53.59 23.71
C GLU A 173 -24.36 -54.71 24.33
N ARG A 174 -25.08 -54.36 25.40
CA ARG A 174 -26.00 -55.26 26.08
C ARG A 174 -27.16 -55.53 25.12
N HIS A 175 -26.99 -56.51 24.23
CA HIS A 175 -28.03 -57.03 23.36
C HIS A 175 -29.17 -57.53 24.25
N MET A 176 -30.17 -56.67 24.47
CA MET A 176 -31.46 -57.10 25.00
C MET A 176 -32.09 -58.01 23.95
N ARG A 177 -31.97 -59.33 24.15
CA ARG A 177 -32.79 -60.31 23.43
C ARG A 177 -34.25 -59.99 23.71
N SER A 178 -34.95 -59.53 22.68
CA SER A 178 -36.41 -59.46 22.70
C SER A 178 -36.97 -60.88 22.81
N PRO A 179 -37.92 -61.16 23.73
CA PRO A 179 -38.51 -62.48 23.81
C PRO A 179 -39.46 -62.66 22.62
N GLU A 180 -39.14 -63.62 21.74
CA GLU A 180 -40.06 -64.08 20.72
C GLU A 180 -41.33 -64.65 21.40
N ARG A 181 -42.48 -64.07 21.04
CA ARG A 181 -43.79 -64.63 21.36
C ARG A 181 -44.03 -65.86 20.47
N ARG A 182 -44.37 -66.98 21.09
CA ARG A 182 -45.20 -68.05 20.50
C ARG A 182 -46.43 -68.24 21.35
#